data_AF-A0A843TK56-F1
#
_entry.id   AF-A0A843TK56-F1
#
_cell.length_a   1.000
_cell.length_b   1.000
_cell.length_c   1.000
_cell.angle_alpha   90.00
_cell.angle_beta   90.00
_cell.angle_gamma   90.00
#
_symmetry.space_group_name_H-M   'P 1'
#
loop_
_entity.id
_entity.type
_entity.pdbx_description
1 polymer ?
#
loop_
_entity_poly.entity_id
_entity_poly.type
_entity_poly.pdbx_seq_one_letter_code
_entity_poly.pdbx_strand_id
1 'polypeptide(L)'
;EVYTSHRSTEVIDLVLAREGEGRTSTSRSGRLAQPRQKPLSLASRTFNGDGGDLQQASAPAILLLPSTVEGGHPPLGRYTTISPQDLRYRWWQRFLAALVVYSAWALPFELAFPASWPSLAVPNLILDAFFAVDITLTFFVAYWDKWTCLLIDDPIKIARRYMTRPSFAMDVASTMPLQFMYRTFKGQPNGGTFLGFANLLRLWRLRRVTDLFARLEKDIRISYFWTRIVKLICVTLFTAHTAGCIYYWMATHHREAQDTWIGSQLSNFEEEGIWVGYIYSMYWSIVTLTTVGYGDLYARNSWEKAFTFLYMVFNLGFGSYVIGNMTHLVVLHGSATRTLMMREAIRDVSWFARTNRLPDRLREQMIAHIQLKFKAAELHQEEFIAELPKAIRTSMKQHLFQTTLESAYLFKGVSEDVLIQLISKMRAEYYPPKVDIIIQNEIPTYFYIIVSGQLDVLTCKNGTEKLLAELQAADMAGEIGMLFNIPQPFKVRSRRLSQVVKISHEHLTGFLRSLKPEILEELPFAKEILSDMTDEKALVAGKGSLLSIILSPVLVSVVVVILA
;
A
#
# COMPACT_ATOMS: atom_id res chain seq x y z
N GLU A 1 -16.66 50.04 -19.82
CA GLU A 1 -15.38 50.77 -19.72
C GLU A 1 -14.18 49.83 -19.94
N VAL A 2 -13.10 50.35 -20.56
CA VAL A 2 -11.66 50.17 -20.22
C VAL A 2 -11.06 48.74 -20.07
N TYR A 3 -10.50 48.25 -21.19
CA TYR A 3 -9.11 47.74 -21.40
C TYR A 3 -8.52 46.47 -20.71
N THR A 4 -8.26 45.45 -21.56
CA THR A 4 -7.01 44.61 -21.67
C THR A 4 -6.55 43.65 -20.55
N SER A 5 -5.81 42.54 -20.81
CA SER A 5 -5.32 41.92 -22.05
C SER A 5 -5.32 40.36 -22.02
N HIS A 6 -5.00 39.75 -23.16
CA HIS A 6 -4.75 38.31 -23.34
C HIS A 6 -3.28 37.90 -23.09
N ARG A 7 -3.08 36.57 -22.92
CA ARG A 7 -1.97 35.67 -23.35
C ARG A 7 -0.90 35.18 -22.34
N SER A 8 -0.56 33.88 -22.53
CA SER A 8 0.65 33.11 -22.11
C SER A 8 0.92 33.04 -20.59
N THR A 9 1.10 31.89 -19.91
CA THR A 9 1.46 30.52 -20.32
C THR A 9 2.67 30.41 -21.24
N GLU A 10 3.88 30.54 -20.67
CA GLU A 10 4.97 29.54 -20.76
C GLU A 10 6.23 29.94 -19.94
N VAL A 11 7.05 28.93 -19.58
CA VAL A 11 8.45 29.00 -19.08
C VAL A 11 8.76 29.81 -17.79
N ILE A 12 8.96 29.10 -16.68
CA ILE A 12 9.92 29.47 -15.62
C ILE A 12 10.73 28.23 -15.24
N ASP A 13 11.87 28.05 -15.89
CA ASP A 13 12.95 27.11 -15.50
C ASP A 13 14.28 27.81 -15.81
N LEU A 14 14.80 28.62 -14.88
CA LEU A 14 16.09 29.31 -15.05
C LEU A 14 16.64 29.96 -13.76
N VAL A 15 17.10 29.14 -12.81
CA VAL A 15 18.12 29.53 -11.82
C VAL A 15 19.07 28.33 -11.62
N LEU A 16 20.39 28.59 -11.48
CA LEU A 16 21.49 27.64 -11.28
C LEU A 16 22.09 26.95 -12.52
N ALA A 17 22.70 27.72 -13.42
CA ALA A 17 23.84 27.26 -14.23
C ALA A 17 24.65 28.43 -14.83
N ARG A 18 25.60 29.03 -14.06
CA ARG A 18 26.61 29.93 -14.65
C ARG A 18 27.88 30.11 -13.81
N GLU A 19 28.80 29.14 -13.92
CA GLU A 19 30.24 29.22 -13.62
C GLU A 19 30.84 27.87 -14.09
N GLY A 20 31.91 27.76 -14.88
CA GLY A 20 32.64 28.75 -15.68
C GLY A 20 33.41 28.03 -16.81
N GLU A 21 33.81 28.74 -17.88
CA GLU A 21 34.49 28.14 -19.04
C GLU A 21 36.00 27.90 -18.80
N GLY A 22 36.58 26.90 -19.47
CA GLY A 22 38.03 26.70 -19.48
C GLY A 22 38.56 25.54 -20.33
N ARG A 23 38.71 25.76 -21.66
CA ARG A 23 39.80 25.32 -22.60
C ARG A 23 40.62 24.02 -22.32
N THR A 24 41.06 23.18 -23.27
CA THR A 24 40.93 23.01 -24.74
C THR A 24 41.58 21.67 -25.18
N SER A 25 41.26 21.21 -26.40
CA SER A 25 42.13 20.45 -27.35
C SER A 25 42.62 18.99 -27.10
N THR A 26 42.03 18.06 -27.88
CA THR A 26 42.67 17.04 -28.78
C THR A 26 43.68 16.01 -28.26
N SER A 27 43.41 14.70 -28.50
CA SER A 27 44.16 13.84 -29.47
C SER A 27 43.56 12.43 -29.61
N ARG A 28 43.97 11.68 -30.64
CA ARG A 28 43.53 10.31 -31.02
C ARG A 28 44.59 9.24 -30.67
N SER A 29 44.11 7.98 -30.66
CA SER A 29 44.84 6.74 -31.04
C SER A 29 45.53 5.91 -29.95
N GLY A 30 45.32 4.57 -30.01
CA GLY A 30 46.00 3.55 -29.21
C GLY A 30 45.28 2.19 -29.33
N ARG A 31 45.91 1.17 -29.94
CA ARG A 31 45.33 -0.18 -30.17
C ARG A 31 45.96 -1.24 -29.26
N LEU A 32 45.18 -2.30 -29.00
CA LEU A 32 45.57 -3.73 -28.88
C LEU A 32 46.71 -4.16 -27.93
N ALA A 33 46.39 -5.06 -26.98
CA ALA A 33 47.06 -6.37 -26.85
C ALA A 33 46.23 -7.37 -26.00
N GLN A 34 46.50 -8.66 -26.22
CA GLN A 34 45.85 -9.90 -25.71
C GLN A 34 46.82 -10.64 -24.72
N PRO A 35 46.65 -11.92 -24.27
CA PRO A 35 45.46 -12.77 -23.96
C PRO A 35 45.62 -13.73 -22.71
N ARG A 36 44.58 -14.55 -22.42
CA ARG A 36 44.57 -15.96 -21.87
C ARG A 36 45.30 -16.28 -20.53
N GLN A 37 44.72 -17.06 -19.59
CA GLN A 37 44.53 -18.53 -19.67
C GLN A 37 43.48 -19.12 -18.68
N LYS A 38 43.02 -20.35 -18.95
CA LYS A 38 42.27 -21.35 -18.12
C LYS A 38 43.23 -22.55 -17.84
N PRO A 39 42.99 -23.60 -16.98
CA PRO A 39 41.69 -24.26 -16.71
C PRO A 39 41.45 -25.06 -15.36
N LEU A 40 40.21 -25.57 -15.22
CA LEU A 40 39.73 -26.90 -14.70
C LEU A 40 40.16 -27.54 -13.33
N SER A 41 39.19 -27.62 -12.42
CA SER A 41 38.65 -28.81 -11.66
C SER A 41 39.54 -29.87 -10.94
N LEU A 42 39.29 -30.14 -9.64
CA LEU A 42 38.58 -31.36 -9.15
C LEU A 42 38.29 -31.39 -7.61
N ALA A 43 37.17 -32.03 -7.24
CA ALA A 43 36.88 -32.86 -6.03
C ALA A 43 37.23 -32.47 -4.55
N SER A 44 36.15 -32.36 -3.76
CA SER A 44 35.94 -32.92 -2.39
C SER A 44 36.88 -32.61 -1.19
N ARG A 45 36.32 -31.99 -0.15
CA ARG A 45 36.37 -32.50 1.24
C ARG A 45 35.30 -31.85 2.15
N THR A 46 35.02 -32.52 3.27
CA THR A 46 33.90 -32.36 4.21
C THR A 46 34.26 -31.60 5.49
N PHE A 47 33.31 -30.83 6.05
CA PHE A 47 33.30 -30.25 7.43
C PHE A 47 34.52 -29.35 7.78
N ASN A 48 34.43 -28.30 8.59
CA ASN A 48 33.46 -27.89 9.60
C ASN A 48 33.35 -26.34 9.60
N GLY A 49 32.37 -25.76 10.29
CA GLY A 49 32.12 -24.30 10.21
C GLY A 49 33.07 -23.41 11.02
N ASP A 50 33.15 -22.14 10.64
CA ASP A 50 32.72 -21.02 11.51
C ASP A 50 32.32 -19.79 10.65
N GLY A 51 31.73 -18.76 11.25
CA GLY A 51 30.98 -17.70 10.58
C GLY A 51 31.76 -16.63 9.81
N GLY A 52 31.03 -15.90 8.95
CA GLY A 52 31.54 -14.72 8.22
C GLY A 52 30.70 -14.39 6.98
N ASP A 53 29.80 -13.40 7.12
CA ASP A 53 29.08 -12.61 6.10
C ASP A 53 28.47 -13.28 4.86
N LEU A 54 27.17 -13.01 4.60
CA LEU A 54 26.68 -12.63 3.26
C LEU A 54 25.22 -12.09 3.28
N GLN A 55 25.09 -10.84 2.85
CA GLN A 55 24.00 -10.27 2.02
C GLN A 55 22.54 -10.73 2.25
N GLN A 56 21.80 -9.87 2.96
CA GLN A 56 20.67 -9.10 2.39
C GLN A 56 19.82 -9.80 1.30
N ALA A 57 18.95 -10.72 1.71
CA ALA A 57 17.83 -11.21 0.90
C ALA A 57 16.49 -10.86 1.57
N SER A 58 15.71 -9.99 0.93
CA SER A 58 14.45 -9.49 1.47
C SER A 58 13.31 -10.51 1.37
N ALA A 59 12.77 -10.94 2.51
CA ALA A 59 11.53 -11.71 2.61
C ALA A 59 10.56 -11.03 3.59
N PRO A 60 9.60 -10.21 3.12
CA PRO A 60 8.61 -9.60 4.00
C PRO A 60 7.50 -10.59 4.39
N ALA A 61 7.04 -10.45 5.63
CA ALA A 61 6.20 -11.40 6.35
C ALA A 61 4.83 -11.69 5.73
N ILE A 62 4.27 -12.82 6.17
CA ILE A 62 3.02 -13.43 5.71
C ILE A 62 1.79 -12.62 6.15
N LEU A 63 0.83 -12.46 5.22
CA LEU A 63 -0.51 -11.93 5.49
C LEU A 63 -1.26 -12.84 6.50
N LEU A 64 -1.78 -12.25 7.57
CA LEU A 64 -2.43 -12.93 8.69
C LEU A 64 -3.60 -13.85 8.28
N LEU A 65 -3.31 -15.15 8.24
CA LEU A 65 -4.18 -16.27 8.59
C LEU A 65 -3.34 -17.22 9.47
N PRO A 66 -3.96 -18.04 10.34
CA PRO A 66 -3.45 -18.30 11.69
C PRO A 66 -1.99 -18.75 11.70
N SER A 67 -1.24 -18.16 12.65
CA SER A 67 0.15 -18.47 12.93
C SER A 67 0.40 -19.97 12.90
N THR A 68 1.47 -20.38 12.24
CA THR A 68 2.10 -21.68 12.46
C THR A 68 2.43 -21.82 13.94
N VAL A 69 1.53 -22.46 14.67
CA VAL A 69 1.80 -22.94 16.02
C VAL A 69 2.83 -24.05 15.83
N GLU A 70 4.07 -23.85 16.30
CA GLU A 70 5.08 -24.90 16.44
C GLU A 70 4.71 -25.85 17.60
N GLY A 71 3.48 -26.33 17.59
CA GLY A 71 2.95 -27.44 18.37
C GLY A 71 2.46 -28.45 17.35
N GLY A 72 3.12 -29.61 17.31
CA GLY A 72 3.12 -30.51 16.16
C GLY A 72 1.78 -30.64 15.45
N HIS A 73 1.71 -30.13 14.22
CA HIS A 73 0.63 -30.46 13.31
C HIS A 73 0.53 -32.01 13.25
N PRO A 74 -0.66 -32.61 13.41
CA PRO A 74 -0.82 -34.00 13.06
C PRO A 74 -0.38 -34.15 11.59
N PRO A 75 0.49 -35.12 11.26
CA PRO A 75 1.02 -35.23 9.90
C PRO A 75 -0.13 -35.34 8.92
N LEU A 76 -0.12 -34.51 7.86
CA LEU A 76 -1.24 -34.42 6.91
C LEU A 76 -1.69 -35.82 6.50
N GLY A 77 -2.94 -36.13 6.81
CA GLY A 77 -3.51 -37.47 6.67
C GLY A 77 -3.69 -37.85 5.21
N ARG A 78 -2.64 -38.39 4.60
CA ARG A 78 -2.51 -38.87 3.21
C ARG A 78 -2.16 -37.78 2.19
N TYR A 79 -1.23 -38.14 1.30
CA TYR A 79 -0.66 -37.37 0.19
C TYR A 79 -1.65 -36.97 -0.94
N THR A 80 -2.96 -36.97 -0.68
CA THR A 80 -4.01 -36.89 -1.71
C THR A 80 -4.67 -35.51 -1.85
N THR A 81 -4.37 -34.55 -0.97
CA THR A 81 -4.97 -33.20 -1.02
C THR A 81 -3.95 -32.09 -1.22
N ILE A 82 -4.35 -31.10 -2.01
CA ILE A 82 -3.55 -29.94 -2.41
C ILE A 82 -3.95 -28.75 -1.54
N SER A 83 -2.96 -28.02 -1.00
CA SER A 83 -3.25 -26.82 -0.23
C SER A 83 -3.62 -25.66 -1.16
N PRO A 84 -4.69 -24.89 -0.87
CA PRO A 84 -5.07 -23.73 -1.68
C PRO A 84 -4.01 -22.60 -1.65
N GLN A 85 -3.06 -22.67 -0.72
CA GLN A 85 -1.94 -21.73 -0.63
C GLN A 85 -0.70 -22.16 -1.44
N ASP A 86 -0.65 -23.39 -1.96
CA ASP A 86 0.52 -23.91 -2.68
C ASP A 86 0.89 -23.03 -3.88
N LEU A 87 2.18 -22.74 -4.03
CA LEU A 87 2.69 -21.92 -5.14
C LEU A 87 2.34 -22.54 -6.50
N ARG A 88 2.44 -23.87 -6.62
CA ARG A 88 2.09 -24.61 -7.85
C ARG A 88 0.62 -24.44 -8.21
N TYR A 89 -0.28 -24.59 -7.24
CA TYR A 89 -1.73 -24.43 -7.47
C TYR A 89 -2.10 -22.96 -7.77
N ARG A 90 -1.44 -21.99 -7.12
CA ARG A 90 -1.63 -20.56 -7.46
C ARG A 90 -1.13 -20.21 -8.87
N TRP A 91 -0.03 -20.80 -9.33
CA TRP A 91 0.42 -20.64 -10.72
C TRP A 91 -0.54 -21.29 -11.71
N TRP A 92 -1.06 -22.48 -11.41
CA TRP A 92 -2.11 -23.15 -12.19
C TRP A 92 -3.38 -22.27 -12.31
N GLN A 93 -3.87 -21.70 -11.19
CA GLN A 93 -5.01 -20.79 -11.22
C GLN A 93 -4.77 -19.53 -12.08
N ARG A 94 -3.56 -18.95 -12.04
CA ARG A 94 -3.18 -17.81 -12.89
C ARG A 94 -3.11 -18.19 -14.38
N PHE A 95 -2.54 -19.35 -14.68
CA PHE A 95 -2.48 -19.90 -16.04
C PHE A 95 -3.89 -20.10 -16.60
N LEU A 96 -4.78 -20.77 -15.86
CA LEU A 96 -6.18 -20.94 -16.27
C LEU A 96 -6.91 -19.61 -16.44
N ALA A 97 -6.67 -18.60 -15.60
CA ALA A 97 -7.27 -17.28 -15.77
C ALA A 97 -6.83 -16.62 -17.10
N ALA A 98 -5.57 -16.79 -17.52
CA ALA A 98 -5.11 -16.34 -18.84
C ALA A 98 -5.79 -17.11 -19.98
N LEU A 99 -5.97 -18.44 -19.85
CA LEU A 99 -6.74 -19.25 -20.81
C LEU A 99 -8.20 -18.81 -20.91
N VAL A 100 -8.82 -18.40 -19.79
CA VAL A 100 -10.18 -17.84 -19.77
C VAL A 100 -10.25 -16.50 -20.50
N VAL A 101 -9.26 -15.61 -20.33
CA VAL A 101 -9.22 -14.33 -21.06
C VAL A 101 -9.16 -14.56 -22.57
N TYR A 102 -8.30 -15.47 -23.04
CA TYR A 102 -8.27 -15.87 -24.45
C TYR A 102 -9.62 -16.45 -24.90
N SER A 103 -10.16 -17.42 -24.16
CA SER A 103 -11.43 -18.09 -24.53
C SER A 103 -12.62 -17.13 -24.55
N ALA A 104 -12.65 -16.13 -23.67
CA ALA A 104 -13.68 -15.11 -23.65
C ALA A 104 -13.57 -14.16 -24.85
N TRP A 105 -12.35 -13.81 -25.27
CA TRP A 105 -12.13 -12.95 -26.45
C TRP A 105 -12.40 -13.69 -27.77
N ALA A 106 -11.96 -14.94 -27.89
CA ALA A 106 -12.16 -15.75 -29.10
C ALA A 106 -13.65 -16.04 -29.38
N LEU A 107 -14.49 -16.13 -28.35
CA LEU A 107 -15.85 -16.64 -28.48
C LEU A 107 -16.85 -15.71 -29.21
N PRO A 108 -16.93 -14.38 -28.94
CA PRO A 108 -17.70 -13.46 -29.79
C PRO A 108 -17.17 -13.41 -31.23
N PHE A 109 -15.85 -13.53 -31.40
CA PHE A 109 -15.20 -13.51 -32.71
C PHE A 109 -15.54 -14.76 -33.53
N GLU A 110 -15.53 -15.96 -32.92
CA GLU A 110 -15.99 -17.21 -33.55
C GLU A 110 -17.47 -17.14 -33.95
N LEU A 111 -18.32 -16.49 -33.15
CA LEU A 111 -19.74 -16.34 -33.48
C LEU A 111 -19.94 -15.42 -34.70
N ALA A 112 -19.17 -14.33 -34.78
CA ALA A 112 -19.29 -13.32 -35.83
C ALA A 112 -18.58 -13.69 -37.15
N PHE A 113 -17.44 -14.39 -37.07
CA PHE A 113 -16.57 -14.69 -38.21
C PHE A 113 -16.45 -16.21 -38.41
N PRO A 114 -17.45 -16.90 -39.00
CA PRO A 114 -17.46 -18.36 -39.12
C PRO A 114 -16.29 -18.92 -39.95
N ALA A 115 -15.71 -18.12 -40.85
CA ALA A 115 -14.49 -18.48 -41.59
C ALA A 115 -13.26 -18.73 -40.69
N SER A 116 -13.26 -18.26 -39.43
CA SER A 116 -12.19 -18.50 -38.45
C SER A 116 -12.24 -19.90 -37.79
N TRP A 117 -13.33 -20.65 -37.96
CA TRP A 117 -13.55 -21.90 -37.24
C TRP A 117 -12.48 -22.99 -37.47
N PRO A 118 -11.90 -23.18 -38.67
CA PRO A 118 -10.87 -24.22 -38.87
C PRO A 118 -9.59 -23.95 -38.09
N SER A 119 -9.13 -22.68 -38.02
CA SER A 119 -7.89 -22.31 -37.33
C SER A 119 -8.05 -22.28 -35.80
N LEU A 120 -9.24 -21.96 -35.29
CA LEU A 120 -9.53 -21.91 -33.85
C LEU A 120 -9.96 -23.27 -33.25
N ALA A 121 -10.32 -24.27 -34.07
CA ALA A 121 -10.79 -25.58 -33.60
C ALA A 121 -9.77 -26.33 -32.73
N VAL A 122 -8.49 -26.39 -33.14
CA VAL A 122 -7.44 -27.11 -32.39
C VAL A 122 -7.09 -26.39 -31.08
N PRO A 123 -6.83 -25.06 -31.05
CA PRO A 123 -6.69 -24.30 -29.81
C PRO A 123 -7.85 -24.52 -28.83
N ASN A 124 -9.09 -24.48 -29.30
CA ASN A 124 -10.28 -24.67 -28.46
C ASN A 124 -10.37 -26.07 -27.83
N LEU A 125 -10.01 -27.12 -28.57
CA LEU A 125 -9.99 -28.48 -28.03
C LEU A 125 -8.94 -28.63 -26.91
N ILE A 126 -7.76 -28.01 -27.09
CA ILE A 126 -6.69 -27.98 -26.09
C ILE A 126 -7.15 -27.23 -24.83
N LEU A 127 -7.83 -26.09 -24.99
CA LEU A 127 -8.37 -25.32 -23.88
C LEU A 127 -9.42 -26.11 -23.08
N ASP A 128 -10.38 -26.74 -23.76
CA ASP A 128 -11.41 -27.55 -23.11
C ASP A 128 -10.79 -28.74 -22.34
N ALA A 129 -9.71 -29.34 -22.84
CA ALA A 129 -8.95 -30.36 -22.12
C ALA A 129 -8.31 -29.82 -20.82
N PHE A 130 -7.71 -28.62 -20.84
CA PHE A 130 -7.17 -27.99 -19.62
C PHE A 130 -8.27 -27.70 -18.58
N PHE A 131 -9.47 -27.28 -19.00
CA PHE A 131 -10.59 -27.08 -18.07
C PHE A 131 -11.17 -28.40 -17.54
N ALA A 132 -11.17 -29.48 -18.33
CA ALA A 132 -11.54 -30.81 -17.84
C ALA A 132 -10.56 -31.31 -16.76
N VAL A 133 -9.26 -31.10 -16.94
CA VAL A 133 -8.24 -31.39 -15.91
C VAL A 133 -8.45 -30.53 -14.66
N ASP A 134 -8.83 -29.27 -14.79
CA ASP A 134 -9.09 -28.43 -13.61
C ASP A 134 -10.33 -28.87 -12.80
N ILE A 135 -11.38 -29.37 -13.47
CA ILE A 135 -12.53 -29.97 -12.80
C ILE A 135 -12.09 -31.16 -11.95
N THR A 136 -11.24 -32.06 -12.48
CA THR A 136 -10.73 -33.21 -11.70
C THR A 136 -9.82 -32.76 -10.56
N LEU A 137 -8.92 -31.80 -10.80
CA LEU A 137 -8.04 -31.24 -9.75
C LEU A 137 -8.84 -30.59 -8.61
N THR A 138 -9.98 -29.95 -8.90
CA THR A 138 -10.81 -29.26 -7.90
C THR A 138 -11.35 -30.20 -6.82
N PHE A 139 -11.52 -31.50 -7.09
CA PHE A 139 -11.90 -32.50 -6.08
C PHE A 139 -10.82 -32.78 -5.03
N PHE A 140 -9.55 -32.43 -5.31
CA PHE A 140 -8.41 -32.66 -4.43
C PHE A 140 -7.96 -31.40 -3.67
N VAL A 141 -8.61 -30.25 -3.88
CA VAL A 141 -8.18 -28.97 -3.28
C VAL A 141 -8.90 -28.72 -1.95
N ALA A 142 -8.11 -28.58 -0.88
CA ALA A 142 -8.63 -28.25 0.46
C ALA A 142 -9.24 -26.85 0.49
N TYR A 143 -10.21 -26.62 1.39
CA TYR A 143 -10.92 -25.34 1.48
C TYR A 143 -10.96 -24.77 2.89
N TRP A 144 -11.00 -23.44 2.99
CA TRP A 144 -11.27 -22.75 4.24
C TRP A 144 -12.78 -22.76 4.55
N ASP A 145 -13.12 -23.18 5.76
CA ASP A 145 -14.47 -22.98 6.29
C ASP A 145 -14.68 -21.52 6.73
N LYS A 146 -15.89 -21.01 6.55
CA LYS A 146 -16.23 -19.60 6.79
C LYS A 146 -16.38 -19.25 8.28
N TRP A 147 -16.70 -20.24 9.12
CA TRP A 147 -17.04 -20.01 10.53
C TRP A 147 -15.88 -20.35 11.45
N THR A 148 -15.27 -21.51 11.24
CA THR A 148 -14.11 -21.96 12.03
C THR A 148 -12.80 -21.33 11.58
N CYS A 149 -12.74 -20.78 10.35
CA CYS A 149 -11.50 -20.33 9.71
C CYS A 149 -10.39 -21.41 9.67
N LEU A 150 -10.78 -22.69 9.77
CA LEU A 150 -9.88 -23.84 9.65
C LEU A 150 -9.86 -24.35 8.20
N LEU A 151 -8.73 -24.96 7.83
CA LEU A 151 -8.56 -25.65 6.56
C LEU A 151 -9.17 -27.05 6.69
N ILE A 152 -10.13 -27.37 5.82
CA ILE A 152 -10.74 -28.71 5.73
C ILE A 152 -10.13 -29.46 4.55
N ASP A 153 -9.53 -30.60 4.86
CA ASP A 153 -8.79 -31.50 3.98
C ASP A 153 -9.51 -32.85 3.72
N ASP A 154 -10.62 -33.13 4.40
CA ASP A 154 -11.44 -34.33 4.18
C ASP A 154 -11.95 -34.47 2.72
N PRO A 155 -11.51 -35.46 1.93
CA PRO A 155 -11.87 -35.56 0.50
C PRO A 155 -13.37 -35.79 0.28
N ILE A 156 -14.05 -36.50 1.19
CA ILE A 156 -15.50 -36.72 1.13
C ILE A 156 -16.26 -35.39 1.35
N LYS A 157 -15.79 -34.53 2.25
CA LYS A 157 -16.40 -33.21 2.50
C LYS A 157 -16.13 -32.26 1.32
N ILE A 158 -14.93 -32.30 0.74
CA ILE A 158 -14.57 -31.54 -0.47
C ILE A 158 -15.46 -31.94 -1.65
N ALA A 159 -15.51 -33.23 -2.00
CA ALA A 159 -16.31 -33.75 -3.12
C ALA A 159 -17.81 -33.44 -2.95
N ARG A 160 -18.38 -33.71 -1.76
CA ARG A 160 -19.79 -33.39 -1.47
C ARG A 160 -20.08 -31.90 -1.59
N ARG A 161 -19.20 -31.03 -1.08
CA ARG A 161 -19.34 -29.56 -1.18
C ARG A 161 -19.25 -29.05 -2.62
N TYR A 162 -18.47 -29.69 -3.49
CA TYR A 162 -18.39 -29.29 -4.89
C TYR A 162 -19.61 -29.78 -5.68
N MET A 163 -19.97 -31.05 -5.56
CA MET A 163 -21.09 -31.66 -6.30
C MET A 163 -22.47 -31.09 -5.94
N THR A 164 -22.72 -30.69 -4.68
CA THR A 164 -24.01 -30.09 -4.30
C THR A 164 -24.19 -28.64 -4.73
N ARG A 165 -23.13 -27.99 -5.26
CA ARG A 165 -23.22 -26.62 -5.75
C ARG A 165 -23.60 -26.60 -7.23
N PRO A 166 -24.50 -25.70 -7.66
CA PRO A 166 -24.84 -25.54 -9.08
C PRO A 166 -23.63 -25.16 -9.94
N SER A 167 -22.56 -24.63 -9.32
CA SER A 167 -21.29 -24.37 -9.98
C SER A 167 -20.69 -25.62 -10.63
N PHE A 168 -20.82 -26.82 -10.06
CA PHE A 168 -20.28 -28.03 -10.67
C PHE A 168 -20.97 -28.36 -12.00
N ALA A 169 -22.32 -28.33 -12.03
CA ALA A 169 -23.09 -28.55 -13.24
C ALA A 169 -22.75 -27.53 -14.34
N MET A 170 -22.59 -26.25 -13.97
CA MET A 170 -22.19 -25.20 -14.90
C MET A 170 -20.73 -25.32 -15.37
N ASP A 171 -19.80 -25.70 -14.47
CA ASP A 171 -18.40 -25.94 -14.82
C ASP A 171 -18.31 -27.08 -15.85
N VAL A 172 -19.03 -28.20 -15.63
CA VAL A 172 -19.13 -29.33 -16.59
C VAL A 172 -19.78 -28.90 -17.90
N ALA A 173 -20.97 -28.28 -17.87
CA ALA A 173 -21.68 -27.84 -19.08
C ALA A 173 -20.84 -26.86 -19.92
N SER A 174 -20.12 -25.94 -19.27
CA SER A 174 -19.21 -25.01 -19.94
C SER A 174 -17.99 -25.70 -20.56
N THR A 175 -17.68 -26.95 -20.20
CA THR A 175 -16.48 -27.70 -20.63
C THR A 175 -16.76 -28.72 -21.73
N MET A 176 -18.03 -29.02 -22.04
CA MET A 176 -18.37 -29.95 -23.12
C MET A 176 -18.07 -29.37 -24.51
N PRO A 177 -17.27 -30.04 -25.36
CA PRO A 177 -16.90 -29.53 -26.69
C PRO A 177 -18.01 -29.81 -27.72
N LEU A 178 -19.17 -29.16 -27.55
CA LEU A 178 -20.42 -29.44 -28.28
C LEU A 178 -20.26 -29.37 -29.81
N GLN A 179 -19.54 -28.37 -30.33
CA GLN A 179 -19.29 -28.26 -31.77
C GLN A 179 -18.40 -29.40 -32.33
N PHE A 180 -17.39 -29.84 -31.58
CA PHE A 180 -16.54 -30.96 -32.00
C PHE A 180 -17.35 -32.26 -32.03
N MET A 181 -18.10 -32.54 -30.97
CA MET A 181 -19.03 -33.67 -30.93
C MET A 181 -20.00 -33.64 -32.12
N TYR A 182 -20.64 -32.50 -32.40
CA TYR A 182 -21.56 -32.37 -33.54
C TYR A 182 -20.90 -32.70 -34.88
N ARG A 183 -19.72 -32.14 -35.15
CA ARG A 183 -18.96 -32.41 -36.38
C ARG A 183 -18.62 -33.89 -36.52
N THR A 184 -18.18 -34.54 -35.44
CA THR A 184 -17.84 -35.97 -35.44
C THR A 184 -19.07 -36.87 -35.61
N PHE A 185 -20.20 -36.56 -34.98
CA PHE A 185 -21.42 -37.39 -35.04
C PHE A 185 -22.27 -37.19 -36.29
N LYS A 186 -22.30 -35.97 -36.87
CA LYS A 186 -23.15 -35.66 -38.05
C LYS A 186 -22.37 -35.42 -39.35
N GLY A 187 -21.04 -35.36 -39.31
CA GLY A 187 -20.19 -35.14 -40.51
C GLY A 187 -20.32 -33.76 -41.17
N GLN A 188 -21.17 -32.87 -40.63
CA GLN A 188 -21.37 -31.52 -41.17
C GLN A 188 -20.46 -30.50 -40.47
N PRO A 189 -19.78 -29.59 -41.21
CA PRO A 189 -18.89 -28.60 -40.62
C PRO A 189 -19.64 -27.58 -39.75
N ASN A 190 -20.90 -27.29 -40.10
CA ASN A 190 -21.72 -26.26 -39.47
C ASN A 190 -22.81 -26.85 -38.58
N GLY A 191 -22.75 -26.56 -37.28
CA GLY A 191 -23.79 -26.88 -36.30
C GLY A 191 -25.02 -25.98 -36.33
N GLY A 192 -25.07 -25.02 -37.26
CA GLY A 192 -26.06 -23.94 -37.25
C GLY A 192 -25.88 -22.98 -36.07
N THR A 193 -26.63 -21.88 -36.11
CA THR A 193 -26.52 -20.76 -35.15
C THR A 193 -26.79 -21.20 -33.70
N PHE A 194 -27.65 -22.19 -33.49
CA PHE A 194 -27.96 -22.75 -32.16
C PHE A 194 -26.72 -23.31 -31.44
N LEU A 195 -25.84 -24.04 -32.15
CA LEU A 195 -24.59 -24.54 -31.57
C LEU A 195 -23.53 -23.45 -31.39
N GLY A 196 -23.63 -22.34 -32.12
CA GLY A 196 -22.88 -21.12 -31.82
C GLY A 196 -23.30 -20.49 -30.48
N PHE A 197 -24.61 -20.31 -30.27
CA PHE A 197 -25.14 -19.80 -29.01
C PHE A 197 -24.91 -20.75 -27.82
N ALA A 198 -24.98 -22.06 -28.02
CA ALA A 198 -24.67 -23.04 -26.96
C ALA A 198 -23.21 -22.92 -26.46
N ASN A 199 -22.27 -22.60 -27.34
CA ASN A 199 -20.88 -22.34 -26.95
C ASN A 199 -20.72 -21.10 -26.05
N LEU A 200 -21.70 -20.16 -26.01
CA LEU A 200 -21.67 -19.02 -25.08
C LEU A 200 -21.71 -19.45 -23.59
N LEU A 201 -22.10 -20.70 -23.29
CA LEU A 201 -21.95 -21.28 -21.95
C LEU A 201 -20.49 -21.27 -21.46
N ARG A 202 -19.50 -21.23 -22.35
CA ARG A 202 -18.07 -21.04 -22.00
C ARG A 202 -17.80 -19.72 -21.26
N LEU A 203 -18.64 -18.69 -21.44
CA LEU A 203 -18.52 -17.42 -20.68
C LEU A 203 -18.69 -17.62 -19.17
N TRP A 204 -19.33 -18.70 -18.71
CA TRP A 204 -19.36 -19.07 -17.29
C TRP A 204 -17.95 -19.13 -16.66
N ARG A 205 -16.94 -19.50 -17.45
CA ARG A 205 -15.53 -19.57 -17.02
C ARG A 205 -14.97 -18.20 -16.58
N LEU A 206 -15.54 -17.07 -17.04
CA LEU A 206 -15.13 -15.71 -16.64
C LEU A 206 -15.18 -15.47 -15.13
N ARG A 207 -15.99 -16.23 -14.38
CA ARG A 207 -15.96 -16.26 -12.90
C ARG A 207 -14.55 -16.38 -12.34
N ARG A 208 -13.66 -17.15 -12.99
CA ARG A 208 -12.26 -17.34 -12.58
C ARG A 208 -11.43 -16.05 -12.69
N VAL A 209 -11.71 -15.21 -13.68
CA VAL A 209 -11.07 -13.89 -13.85
C VAL A 209 -11.61 -12.90 -12.81
N THR A 210 -12.91 -12.93 -12.52
CA THR A 210 -13.51 -12.16 -11.41
C THR A 210 -12.91 -12.55 -10.06
N ASP A 211 -12.78 -13.86 -9.79
CA ASP A 211 -12.14 -14.39 -8.58
C ASP A 211 -10.64 -14.01 -8.50
N LEU A 212 -9.93 -13.95 -9.65
CA LEU A 212 -8.55 -13.46 -9.71
C LEU A 212 -8.47 -11.98 -9.34
N PHE A 213 -9.25 -11.10 -9.96
CA PHE A 213 -9.25 -9.67 -9.61
C PHE A 213 -9.66 -9.44 -8.15
N ALA A 214 -10.64 -10.18 -7.63
CA ALA A 214 -11.03 -10.11 -6.22
C ALA A 214 -9.95 -10.58 -5.24
N ARG A 215 -8.95 -11.35 -5.69
CA ARG A 215 -7.74 -11.69 -4.93
C ARG A 215 -6.62 -10.66 -5.12
N LEU A 216 -6.40 -10.18 -6.34
CA LEU A 216 -5.40 -9.14 -6.63
C LEU A 216 -5.72 -7.83 -5.89
N GLU A 217 -7.00 -7.43 -5.84
CA GLU A 217 -7.45 -6.26 -5.06
C GLU A 217 -7.24 -6.41 -3.54
N LYS A 218 -6.93 -7.62 -3.05
CA LYS A 218 -6.65 -7.92 -1.63
C LYS A 218 -5.17 -8.25 -1.36
N ASP A 219 -4.33 -8.37 -2.39
CA ASP A 219 -2.90 -8.67 -2.22
C ASP A 219 -2.16 -7.34 -1.97
N ILE A 220 -1.76 -7.11 -0.72
CA ILE A 220 -1.08 -5.87 -0.27
C ILE A 220 0.20 -5.54 -1.06
N ARG A 221 0.78 -6.50 -1.76
CA ARG A 221 2.00 -6.33 -2.58
C ARG A 221 1.71 -5.71 -3.95
N ILE A 222 0.44 -5.60 -4.33
CA ILE A 222 -0.01 -5.07 -5.61
C ILE A 222 -0.79 -3.80 -5.34
N SER A 223 -0.50 -2.74 -6.10
CA SER A 223 -1.25 -1.48 -5.96
C SER A 223 -2.72 -1.70 -6.32
N TYR A 224 -3.59 -1.44 -5.34
CA TYR A 224 -5.05 -1.45 -5.51
C TYR A 224 -5.51 -0.51 -6.63
N PHE A 225 -4.87 0.66 -6.74
CA PHE A 225 -5.14 1.67 -7.77
C PHE A 225 -4.92 1.10 -9.18
N TRP A 226 -3.72 0.57 -9.46
CA TRP A 226 -3.40 -0.01 -10.76
C TRP A 226 -4.25 -1.25 -11.07
N THR A 227 -4.51 -2.10 -10.07
CA THR A 227 -5.37 -3.29 -10.24
C THR A 227 -6.78 -2.91 -10.69
N ARG A 228 -7.37 -1.87 -10.09
CA ARG A 228 -8.69 -1.34 -10.46
C ARG A 228 -8.69 -0.71 -11.85
N ILE A 229 -7.66 0.06 -12.22
CA ILE A 229 -7.53 0.63 -13.57
C ILE A 229 -7.45 -0.47 -14.65
N VAL A 230 -6.58 -1.47 -14.47
CA VAL A 230 -6.45 -2.59 -15.41
C VAL A 230 -7.78 -3.33 -15.55
N LYS A 231 -8.47 -3.60 -14.43
CA LYS A 231 -9.80 -4.23 -14.44
C LYS A 231 -10.82 -3.44 -15.27
N LEU A 232 -10.89 -2.11 -15.08
CA LEU A 232 -11.79 -1.25 -15.85
C LEU A 232 -11.46 -1.26 -17.35
N ILE A 233 -10.18 -1.15 -17.71
CA ILE A 233 -9.72 -1.22 -19.12
C ILE A 233 -10.11 -2.57 -19.74
N CYS A 234 -9.86 -3.70 -19.07
CA CYS A 234 -10.23 -5.02 -19.57
C CYS A 234 -11.74 -5.16 -19.80
N VAL A 235 -12.58 -4.65 -18.90
CA VAL A 235 -14.04 -4.68 -19.06
C VAL A 235 -14.46 -3.79 -20.24
N THR A 236 -13.95 -2.56 -20.35
CA THR A 236 -14.25 -1.65 -21.48
C THR A 236 -13.89 -2.27 -22.83
N LEU A 237 -12.70 -2.86 -22.95
CA LEU A 237 -12.25 -3.52 -24.20
C LEU A 237 -13.10 -4.75 -24.54
N PHE A 238 -13.42 -5.59 -23.55
CA PHE A 238 -14.27 -6.76 -23.75
C PHE A 238 -15.70 -6.39 -24.17
N THR A 239 -16.25 -5.33 -23.58
CA THR A 239 -17.54 -4.75 -23.96
C THR A 239 -17.54 -4.26 -25.41
N ALA A 240 -16.53 -3.48 -25.82
CA ALA A 240 -16.41 -3.01 -27.20
C ALA A 240 -16.27 -4.18 -28.20
N HIS A 241 -15.39 -5.14 -27.89
CA HIS A 241 -15.18 -6.32 -28.73
C HIS A 241 -16.45 -7.15 -28.90
N THR A 242 -17.18 -7.41 -27.81
CA THR A 242 -18.42 -8.19 -27.85
C THR A 242 -19.51 -7.47 -28.64
N ALA A 243 -19.67 -6.15 -28.45
CA ALA A 243 -20.67 -5.36 -29.18
C ALA A 243 -20.36 -5.28 -30.68
N GLY A 244 -19.11 -5.03 -31.07
CA GLY A 244 -18.67 -5.04 -32.47
C GLY A 244 -18.91 -6.39 -33.14
N CYS A 245 -18.53 -7.49 -32.48
CA CYS A 245 -18.76 -8.84 -33.00
C CYS A 245 -20.26 -9.14 -33.19
N ILE A 246 -21.12 -8.79 -32.22
CA ILE A 246 -22.58 -8.97 -32.35
C ILE A 246 -23.12 -8.14 -33.53
N TYR A 247 -22.64 -6.91 -33.71
CA TYR A 247 -23.12 -6.03 -34.78
C TYR A 247 -22.69 -6.49 -36.19
N TYR A 248 -21.50 -7.08 -36.32
CA TYR A 248 -21.07 -7.75 -37.55
C TYR A 248 -21.85 -9.05 -37.80
N TRP A 249 -22.11 -9.85 -36.76
CA TRP A 249 -22.96 -11.04 -36.84
C TRP A 249 -24.38 -10.70 -37.31
N MET A 250 -24.95 -9.58 -36.85
CA MET A 250 -26.27 -9.10 -37.30
C MET A 250 -26.29 -8.72 -38.78
N ALA A 251 -25.21 -8.12 -39.31
CA ALA A 251 -25.11 -7.75 -40.73
C ALA A 251 -25.02 -8.99 -41.64
N THR A 252 -24.15 -9.96 -41.32
CA THR A 252 -23.99 -11.22 -42.09
C THR A 252 -25.22 -12.12 -42.06
N HIS A 253 -26.09 -11.96 -41.06
CA HIS A 253 -27.36 -12.71 -40.95
C HIS A 253 -28.57 -11.92 -41.48
N HIS A 254 -28.36 -10.75 -42.10
CA HIS A 254 -29.43 -10.00 -42.77
C HIS A 254 -29.71 -10.57 -44.17
N ARG A 255 -30.93 -10.34 -44.69
CA ARG A 255 -31.34 -10.88 -46.01
C ARG A 255 -30.70 -10.15 -47.19
N GLU A 256 -30.49 -8.85 -47.04
CA GLU A 256 -29.95 -7.97 -48.08
C GLU A 256 -28.67 -7.34 -47.56
N ALA A 257 -27.51 -7.83 -48.00
CA ALA A 257 -26.21 -7.37 -47.50
C ALA A 257 -26.04 -5.84 -47.58
N GLN A 258 -26.61 -5.21 -48.62
CA GLN A 258 -26.54 -3.76 -48.87
C GLN A 258 -27.42 -2.91 -47.93
N ASP A 259 -28.44 -3.48 -47.28
CA ASP A 259 -29.26 -2.80 -46.24
C ASP A 259 -28.72 -3.04 -44.82
N THR A 260 -27.40 -2.90 -44.69
CA THR A 260 -26.69 -3.01 -43.42
C THR A 260 -25.74 -1.85 -43.20
N TRP A 261 -25.35 -1.65 -41.95
CA TRP A 261 -24.42 -0.59 -41.54
C TRP A 261 -23.07 -0.64 -42.26
N ILE A 262 -22.58 -1.84 -42.61
CA ILE A 262 -21.30 -2.05 -43.31
C ILE A 262 -21.48 -2.24 -44.82
N GLY A 263 -22.49 -2.99 -45.25
CA GLY A 263 -22.70 -3.32 -46.66
C GLY A 263 -23.16 -2.14 -47.52
N SER A 264 -23.57 -1.04 -46.88
CA SER A 264 -23.80 0.24 -47.54
C SER A 264 -22.53 0.99 -47.95
N GLN A 265 -21.39 0.64 -47.35
CA GLN A 265 -20.05 1.21 -47.65
C GLN A 265 -19.22 0.21 -48.48
N LEU A 266 -19.23 -1.07 -48.11
CA LEU A 266 -18.53 -2.16 -48.81
C LEU A 266 -19.53 -3.22 -49.26
N SER A 267 -19.88 -3.26 -50.56
CA SER A 267 -20.89 -4.20 -51.08
C SER A 267 -20.54 -5.68 -50.86
N ASN A 268 -19.24 -6.02 -50.82
CA ASN A 268 -18.72 -7.38 -50.72
C ASN A 268 -17.91 -7.58 -49.42
N PHE A 269 -18.35 -6.98 -48.31
CA PHE A 269 -17.61 -6.98 -47.03
C PHE A 269 -17.35 -8.38 -46.42
N GLU A 270 -18.03 -9.43 -46.89
CA GLU A 270 -17.76 -10.82 -46.49
C GLU A 270 -16.56 -11.43 -47.24
N GLU A 271 -16.27 -10.95 -48.45
CA GLU A 271 -15.22 -11.47 -49.35
C GLU A 271 -13.88 -10.72 -49.18
N GLU A 272 -13.91 -9.45 -48.76
CA GLU A 272 -12.71 -8.61 -48.51
C GLU A 272 -11.81 -9.14 -47.38
N GLY A 273 -12.33 -10.06 -46.56
CA GLY A 273 -11.56 -10.81 -45.56
C GLY A 273 -11.82 -10.39 -44.11
N ILE A 274 -11.58 -11.35 -43.21
CA ILE A 274 -11.93 -11.29 -41.77
C ILE A 274 -11.41 -10.02 -41.08
N TRP A 275 -10.19 -9.58 -41.42
CA TRP A 275 -9.56 -8.41 -40.81
C TRP A 275 -10.28 -7.10 -41.13
N VAL A 276 -10.80 -6.93 -42.35
CA VAL A 276 -11.53 -5.72 -42.75
C VAL A 276 -12.83 -5.62 -41.94
N GLY A 277 -13.64 -6.69 -41.95
CA GLY A 277 -14.86 -6.76 -41.15
C GLY A 277 -14.61 -6.54 -39.65
N TYR A 278 -13.54 -7.13 -39.10
CA TYR A 278 -13.19 -6.93 -37.69
C TYR A 278 -12.82 -5.47 -37.39
N ILE A 279 -11.97 -4.82 -38.19
CA ILE A 279 -11.57 -3.43 -37.99
C ILE A 279 -12.77 -2.49 -38.05
N TYR A 280 -13.64 -2.62 -39.06
CA TYR A 280 -14.87 -1.82 -39.15
C TYR A 280 -15.81 -2.03 -37.95
N SER A 281 -15.97 -3.28 -37.48
CA SER A 281 -16.83 -3.60 -36.33
C SER A 281 -16.30 -3.03 -35.00
N MET A 282 -14.98 -3.08 -34.80
CA MET A 282 -14.31 -2.51 -33.63
C MET A 282 -14.36 -0.98 -33.67
N TYR A 283 -14.12 -0.37 -34.83
CA TYR A 283 -14.19 1.07 -35.02
C TYR A 283 -15.60 1.61 -34.71
N TRP A 284 -16.66 1.04 -35.31
CA TRP A 284 -18.05 1.41 -35.00
C TRP A 284 -18.35 1.28 -33.50
N SER A 285 -17.95 0.17 -32.88
CA SER A 285 -18.24 -0.08 -31.48
C SER A 285 -17.52 0.91 -30.57
N ILE A 286 -16.25 1.20 -30.81
CA ILE A 286 -15.47 2.16 -30.01
C ILE A 286 -16.02 3.57 -30.18
N VAL A 287 -16.29 4.02 -31.42
CA VAL A 287 -16.86 5.36 -31.70
C VAL A 287 -18.22 5.56 -31.04
N THR A 288 -19.02 4.50 -30.95
CA THR A 288 -20.33 4.51 -30.27
C THR A 288 -20.20 4.43 -28.75
N LEU A 289 -19.22 3.67 -28.23
CA LEU A 289 -18.93 3.52 -26.80
C LEU A 289 -18.37 4.81 -26.17
N THR A 290 -17.48 5.51 -26.90
CA THR A 290 -16.88 6.78 -26.46
C THR A 290 -17.78 7.99 -26.77
N THR A 291 -18.99 7.77 -27.29
CA THR A 291 -19.98 8.80 -27.65
C THR A 291 -19.46 9.85 -28.64
N VAL A 292 -18.49 9.48 -29.49
CA VAL A 292 -17.94 10.37 -30.54
C VAL A 292 -18.87 10.45 -31.75
N GLY A 293 -19.41 9.31 -32.21
CA GLY A 293 -20.50 9.25 -33.18
C GLY A 293 -20.29 10.00 -34.50
N TYR A 294 -19.22 9.71 -35.25
CA TYR A 294 -18.91 10.38 -36.54
C TYR A 294 -20.03 10.32 -37.59
N GLY A 295 -20.90 9.31 -37.55
CA GLY A 295 -22.06 9.17 -38.45
C GLY A 295 -21.73 8.59 -39.83
N ASP A 296 -20.51 8.13 -40.04
CA ASP A 296 -20.05 7.39 -41.23
C ASP A 296 -20.59 5.95 -41.29
N LEU A 297 -20.76 5.31 -40.13
CA LEU A 297 -21.35 3.99 -39.97
C LEU A 297 -22.59 4.07 -39.07
N TYR A 298 -23.77 3.85 -39.64
CA TYR A 298 -25.05 3.97 -38.95
C TYR A 298 -26.01 2.83 -39.30
N ALA A 299 -26.94 2.55 -38.38
CA ALA A 299 -27.93 1.49 -38.53
C ALA A 299 -28.95 1.81 -39.64
N ARG A 300 -29.11 0.87 -40.59
CA ARG A 300 -30.10 1.00 -41.69
C ARG A 300 -31.38 0.25 -41.39
N ASN A 301 -31.29 -1.06 -41.15
CA ASN A 301 -32.47 -1.88 -40.87
C ASN A 301 -33.00 -1.70 -39.43
N SER A 302 -34.24 -2.12 -39.20
CA SER A 302 -34.92 -1.93 -37.90
C SER A 302 -34.27 -2.68 -36.74
N TRP A 303 -33.60 -3.81 -37.00
CA TRP A 303 -32.92 -4.59 -35.96
C TRP A 303 -31.61 -3.95 -35.53
N GLU A 304 -30.79 -3.47 -36.48
CA GLU A 304 -29.61 -2.64 -36.19
C GLU A 304 -29.98 -1.40 -35.38
N LYS A 305 -31.09 -0.73 -35.72
CA LYS A 305 -31.59 0.44 -34.98
C LYS A 305 -31.96 0.09 -33.54
N ALA A 306 -32.67 -1.03 -33.33
CA ALA A 306 -33.02 -1.51 -32.00
C ALA A 306 -31.78 -1.91 -31.15
N PHE A 307 -30.81 -2.61 -31.76
CA PHE A 307 -29.56 -2.97 -31.09
C PHE A 307 -28.71 -1.74 -30.75
N THR A 308 -28.57 -0.80 -31.69
CA THR A 308 -27.82 0.46 -31.50
C THR A 308 -28.44 1.30 -30.39
N PHE A 309 -29.78 1.42 -30.35
CA PHE A 309 -30.49 2.08 -29.26
C PHE A 309 -30.18 1.44 -27.90
N LEU A 310 -30.30 0.11 -27.79
CA LEU A 310 -30.00 -0.60 -26.55
C LEU A 310 -28.53 -0.44 -26.13
N TYR A 311 -27.60 -0.49 -27.10
CA TYR A 311 -26.17 -0.30 -26.85
C TYR A 311 -25.85 1.13 -26.39
N MET A 312 -26.47 2.16 -26.97
CA MET A 312 -26.33 3.55 -26.52
C MET A 312 -26.85 3.76 -25.09
N VAL A 313 -28.01 3.17 -24.74
CA VAL A 313 -28.55 3.19 -23.37
C VAL A 313 -27.60 2.48 -22.39
N PHE A 314 -27.04 1.33 -22.78
CA PHE A 314 -26.03 0.64 -22.00
C PHE A 314 -24.74 1.48 -21.83
N ASN A 315 -24.28 2.14 -22.90
CA ASN A 315 -23.05 2.95 -22.88
C ASN A 315 -23.15 4.16 -21.95
N LEU A 316 -24.33 4.79 -21.84
CA LEU A 316 -24.60 5.85 -20.85
C LEU A 316 -24.39 5.33 -19.41
N GLY A 317 -24.97 4.18 -19.08
CA GLY A 317 -24.78 3.52 -17.79
C GLY A 317 -23.31 3.12 -17.56
N PHE A 318 -22.69 2.48 -18.54
CA PHE A 318 -21.31 2.00 -18.44
C PHE A 318 -20.29 3.15 -18.32
N GLY A 319 -20.45 4.22 -19.10
CA GLY A 319 -19.61 5.41 -19.04
C GLY A 319 -19.67 6.08 -17.66
N SER A 320 -20.87 6.24 -17.09
CA SER A 320 -21.03 6.76 -15.72
C SER A 320 -20.38 5.86 -14.66
N TYR A 321 -20.45 4.53 -14.82
CA TYR A 321 -19.76 3.57 -13.94
C TYR A 321 -18.22 3.71 -14.01
N VAL A 322 -17.66 3.85 -15.22
CA VAL A 322 -16.21 4.05 -15.41
C VAL A 322 -15.76 5.37 -14.78
N ILE A 323 -16.46 6.48 -15.06
CA ILE A 323 -16.17 7.79 -14.48
C ILE A 323 -16.27 7.75 -12.95
N GLY A 324 -17.34 7.17 -12.39
CA GLY A 324 -17.53 7.06 -10.94
C GLY A 324 -16.41 6.27 -10.24
N ASN A 325 -15.95 5.16 -10.84
CA ASN A 325 -14.82 4.42 -10.29
C ASN A 325 -13.51 5.20 -10.40
N MET A 326 -13.25 5.90 -11.51
CA MET A 326 -12.05 6.73 -11.65
C MET A 326 -12.02 7.87 -10.62
N THR A 327 -13.14 8.57 -10.42
CA THR A 327 -13.27 9.60 -9.37
C THR A 327 -12.99 9.02 -7.98
N HIS A 328 -13.57 7.86 -7.64
CA HIS A 328 -13.31 7.19 -6.37
C HIS A 328 -11.83 6.83 -6.19
N LEU A 329 -11.16 6.33 -7.23
CA LEU A 329 -9.73 6.01 -7.18
C LEU A 329 -8.85 7.25 -7.00
N VAL A 330 -9.17 8.37 -7.67
CA VAL A 330 -8.45 9.64 -7.52
C VAL A 330 -8.62 10.22 -6.12
N VAL A 331 -9.83 10.15 -5.53
CA VAL A 331 -10.07 10.62 -4.16
C VAL A 331 -9.38 9.72 -3.13
N LEU A 332 -9.43 8.39 -3.29
CA LEU A 332 -8.86 7.45 -2.32
C LEU A 332 -7.32 7.38 -2.38
N HIS A 333 -6.73 7.35 -3.57
CA HIS A 333 -5.29 7.17 -3.76
C HIS A 333 -4.54 8.49 -4.01
N GLY A 334 -5.26 9.59 -4.17
CA GLY A 334 -4.68 10.89 -4.43
C GLY A 334 -3.77 11.35 -3.29
N SER A 335 -2.47 11.49 -3.58
CA SER A 335 -1.61 12.46 -2.89
C SER A 335 -2.26 13.85 -2.83
N ALA A 336 -3.09 14.16 -3.83
CA ALA A 336 -4.05 15.25 -3.84
C ALA A 336 -4.89 15.35 -2.55
N THR A 337 -5.56 14.27 -2.09
CA THR A 337 -6.43 14.31 -0.91
C THR A 337 -5.67 14.67 0.37
N ARG A 338 -4.48 14.08 0.59
CA ARG A 338 -3.62 14.48 1.71
C ARG A 338 -3.11 15.92 1.57
N THR A 339 -2.76 16.33 0.35
CA THR A 339 -2.33 17.72 0.06
C THR A 339 -3.46 18.71 0.29
N LEU A 340 -4.72 18.33 0.00
CA LEU A 340 -5.92 19.11 0.28
C LEU A 340 -6.14 19.21 1.79
N MET A 341 -6.11 18.11 2.55
CA MET A 341 -6.22 18.12 4.01
C MET A 341 -5.12 18.98 4.68
N MET A 342 -3.88 18.90 4.18
CA MET A 342 -2.78 19.75 4.64
C MET A 342 -3.03 21.23 4.33
N ARG A 343 -3.49 21.56 3.11
CA ARG A 343 -3.84 22.94 2.72
C ARG A 343 -5.03 23.48 3.53
N GLU A 344 -6.02 22.65 3.82
CA GLU A 344 -7.19 22.96 4.64
C GLU A 344 -6.76 23.27 6.08
N ALA A 345 -5.99 22.39 6.72
CA ALA A 345 -5.46 22.64 8.07
C ALA A 345 -4.58 23.91 8.13
N ILE A 346 -3.75 24.19 7.12
CA ILE A 346 -2.95 25.42 7.03
C ILE A 346 -3.85 26.65 6.82
N ARG A 347 -4.90 26.55 6.00
CA ARG A 347 -5.89 27.63 5.77
C ARG A 347 -6.60 27.96 7.07
N ASP A 348 -7.05 26.95 7.82
CA ASP A 348 -7.85 27.14 9.02
C ASP A 348 -7.01 27.70 10.18
N VAL A 349 -5.76 27.24 10.33
CA VAL A 349 -4.76 27.85 11.24
C VAL A 349 -4.43 29.28 10.83
N SER A 350 -4.26 29.56 9.53
CA SER A 350 -4.01 30.91 9.02
C SER A 350 -5.20 31.85 9.25
N TRP A 351 -6.42 31.34 9.12
CA TRP A 351 -7.65 32.07 9.42
C TRP A 351 -7.74 32.38 10.91
N PHE A 352 -7.56 31.39 11.79
CA PHE A 352 -7.55 31.57 13.24
C PHE A 352 -6.52 32.62 13.68
N ALA A 353 -5.31 32.55 13.13
CA ALA A 353 -4.24 33.51 13.43
C ALA A 353 -4.58 34.94 12.97
N ARG A 354 -5.23 35.11 11.82
CA ARG A 354 -5.67 36.42 11.31
C ARG A 354 -6.83 37.00 12.11
N THR A 355 -7.86 36.20 12.38
CA THR A 355 -9.05 36.60 13.14
C THR A 355 -8.67 37.09 14.55
N ASN A 356 -7.74 36.41 15.21
CA ASN A 356 -7.24 36.77 16.54
C ASN A 356 -6.03 37.73 16.53
N ARG A 357 -5.62 38.24 15.35
CA ARG A 357 -4.49 39.18 15.17
C ARG A 357 -3.18 38.70 15.83
N LEU A 358 -2.88 37.41 15.72
CA LEU A 358 -1.68 36.81 16.31
C LEU A 358 -0.40 37.34 15.64
N PRO A 359 0.71 37.52 16.39
CA PRO A 359 2.00 37.94 15.82
C PRO A 359 2.52 37.00 14.72
N ASP A 360 3.20 37.55 13.71
CA ASP A 360 3.69 36.77 12.56
C ASP A 360 4.56 35.57 12.97
N ARG A 361 5.44 35.74 13.97
CA ARG A 361 6.28 34.67 14.53
C ARG A 361 5.47 33.48 15.04
N LEU A 362 4.36 33.73 15.73
CA LEU A 362 3.49 32.66 16.25
C LEU A 362 2.74 31.98 15.11
N ARG A 363 2.24 32.74 14.14
CA ARG A 363 1.61 32.19 12.92
C ARG A 363 2.58 31.28 12.15
N GLU A 364 3.83 31.69 11.99
CA GLU A 364 4.88 30.89 11.35
C GLU A 364 5.17 29.60 12.10
N GLN A 365 5.29 29.65 13.44
CA GLN A 365 5.47 28.46 14.29
C GLN A 365 4.28 27.49 14.16
N MET A 366 3.04 28.00 14.16
CA MET A 366 1.84 27.17 13.97
C MET A 366 1.81 26.50 12.59
N ILE A 367 2.08 27.26 11.51
CA ILE A 367 2.12 26.71 10.15
C ILE A 367 3.24 25.68 10.01
N ALA A 368 4.44 25.96 10.52
CA ALA A 368 5.58 25.04 10.49
C ALA A 368 5.29 23.75 11.27
N HIS A 369 4.59 23.83 12.42
CA HIS A 369 4.16 22.65 13.16
C HIS A 369 3.14 21.81 12.38
N ILE A 370 2.13 22.43 11.75
CA ILE A 370 1.17 21.69 10.90
C ILE A 370 1.87 21.06 9.69
N GLN A 371 2.75 21.79 9.01
CA GLN A 371 3.53 21.27 7.89
C GLN A 371 4.40 20.09 8.32
N LEU A 372 5.06 20.18 9.48
CA LEU A 372 5.80 19.06 10.05
C LEU A 372 4.86 17.91 10.41
N LYS A 373 3.70 18.16 11.03
CA LYS A 373 2.72 17.11 11.35
C LYS A 373 2.29 16.33 10.11
N PHE A 374 2.05 17.00 8.97
CA PHE A 374 1.70 16.31 7.71
C PHE A 374 2.88 15.61 7.01
N LYS A 375 4.13 15.93 7.39
CA LYS A 375 5.39 15.31 6.91
C LYS A 375 5.99 14.28 7.91
N ALA A 376 5.49 14.26 9.14
CA ALA A 376 5.73 13.25 10.18
C ALA A 376 4.56 12.23 10.28
N ALA A 377 3.35 12.59 9.84
CA ALA A 377 2.56 11.72 8.99
C ALA A 377 3.27 11.54 7.63
N GLU A 378 3.01 10.47 6.89
CA GLU A 378 4.06 9.66 6.22
C GLU A 378 4.72 8.73 7.26
N LEU A 379 5.52 9.24 8.20
CA LEU A 379 6.20 8.43 9.24
C LEU A 379 5.28 7.83 10.34
N HIS A 380 3.97 8.12 10.31
CA HIS A 380 2.86 7.57 11.12
C HIS A 380 3.23 6.56 12.23
N GLN A 381 3.64 7.05 13.40
CA GLN A 381 3.84 6.20 14.57
C GLN A 381 2.61 6.14 15.48
N GLU A 382 2.18 7.22 16.15
CA GLU A 382 1.28 7.07 17.32
C GLU A 382 -0.13 6.52 17.03
N GLU A 383 -0.87 7.02 16.03
CA GLU A 383 -2.26 6.57 15.78
C GLU A 383 -2.32 5.10 15.32
N PHE A 384 -1.47 4.69 14.38
CA PHE A 384 -1.36 3.31 13.94
C PHE A 384 -0.87 2.38 15.07
N ILE A 385 0.13 2.81 15.85
CA ILE A 385 0.61 2.06 17.01
C ILE A 385 -0.49 1.91 18.09
N ALA A 386 -1.45 2.84 18.16
CA ALA A 386 -2.59 2.75 19.07
C ALA A 386 -3.61 1.66 18.69
N GLU A 387 -3.70 1.28 17.41
CA GLU A 387 -4.51 0.14 16.94
C GLU A 387 -3.82 -1.21 17.21
N LEU A 388 -2.49 -1.25 17.25
CA LEU A 388 -1.73 -2.47 17.47
C LEU A 388 -1.94 -3.05 18.89
N PRO A 389 -2.09 -4.38 19.05
CA PRO A 389 -2.13 -5.04 20.35
C PRO A 389 -0.94 -4.65 21.26
N LYS A 390 -1.19 -4.56 22.57
CA LYS A 390 -0.21 -4.09 23.58
C LYS A 390 1.17 -4.75 23.43
N ALA A 391 1.22 -6.07 23.21
CA ALA A 391 2.49 -6.80 23.08
C ALA A 391 3.33 -6.33 21.88
N ILE A 392 2.72 -6.19 20.70
CA ILE A 392 3.38 -5.71 19.48
C ILE A 392 3.84 -4.26 19.66
N ARG A 393 2.98 -3.42 20.24
CA ARG A 393 3.30 -2.03 20.59
C ARG A 393 4.51 -1.92 21.50
N THR A 394 4.58 -2.71 22.58
CA THR A 394 5.72 -2.67 23.51
C THR A 394 7.00 -3.12 22.81
N SER A 395 6.97 -4.23 22.06
CA SER A 395 8.13 -4.73 21.32
C SER A 395 8.66 -3.72 20.29
N MET A 396 7.78 -3.03 19.56
CA MET A 396 8.16 -1.93 18.66
C MET A 396 8.83 -0.76 19.42
N LYS A 397 8.22 -0.30 20.52
CA LYS A 397 8.79 0.80 21.31
C LYS A 397 10.13 0.44 21.94
N GLN A 398 10.30 -0.81 22.39
CA GLN A 398 11.56 -1.32 22.89
C GLN A 398 12.65 -1.19 21.82
N HIS A 399 12.42 -1.74 20.63
CA HIS A 399 13.36 -1.65 19.51
C HIS A 399 13.69 -0.20 19.09
N LEU A 400 12.75 0.74 19.24
CA LEU A 400 12.93 2.14 18.86
C LEU A 400 13.65 3.01 19.91
N PHE A 401 13.48 2.72 21.21
CA PHE A 401 13.84 3.66 22.29
C PHE A 401 14.74 3.08 23.39
N GLN A 402 14.96 1.76 23.43
CA GLN A 402 15.77 1.11 24.49
C GLN A 402 17.18 1.70 24.60
N THR A 403 17.94 1.75 23.50
CA THR A 403 19.31 2.27 23.50
C THR A 403 19.41 3.74 23.91
N THR A 404 18.42 4.57 23.55
CA THR A 404 18.35 5.97 23.99
C THR A 404 18.14 6.06 25.49
N LEU A 405 17.29 5.19 26.04
CA LEU A 405 16.94 5.19 27.46
C LEU A 405 18.10 4.67 28.33
N GLU A 406 18.75 3.57 27.94
CA GLU A 406 19.94 3.03 28.60
C GLU A 406 21.10 4.06 28.65
N SER A 407 21.18 4.91 27.62
CA SER A 407 22.18 5.98 27.52
C SER A 407 21.85 7.20 28.38
N ALA A 408 20.58 7.41 28.74
CA ALA A 408 20.11 8.58 29.47
C ALA A 408 20.51 8.53 30.95
N TYR A 409 20.99 9.65 31.50
CA TYR A 409 21.78 9.64 32.74
C TYR A 409 21.05 9.12 33.99
N LEU A 410 19.72 9.30 34.11
CA LEU A 410 18.93 8.76 35.23
C LEU A 410 18.68 7.24 35.16
N PHE A 411 18.91 6.63 34.00
CA PHE A 411 18.55 5.23 33.72
C PHE A 411 19.79 4.33 33.50
N LYS A 412 20.99 4.87 33.65
CA LYS A 412 22.24 4.10 33.58
C LYS A 412 22.34 3.09 34.72
N GLY A 413 22.51 1.82 34.37
CA GLY A 413 22.64 0.72 35.34
C GLY A 413 21.32 0.14 35.86
N VAL A 414 20.18 0.60 35.33
CA VAL A 414 18.85 0.05 35.64
C VAL A 414 18.63 -1.26 34.86
N SER A 415 17.95 -2.22 35.46
CA SER A 415 17.62 -3.51 34.83
C SER A 415 16.71 -3.39 33.59
N GLU A 416 16.97 -4.23 32.58
CA GLU A 416 16.26 -4.17 31.29
C GLU A 416 14.73 -4.36 31.45
N ASP A 417 14.29 -5.24 32.35
CA ASP A 417 12.86 -5.46 32.65
C ASP A 417 12.13 -4.19 33.13
N VAL A 418 12.82 -3.32 33.87
CA VAL A 418 12.30 -2.03 34.36
C VAL A 418 12.22 -1.03 33.21
N LEU A 419 13.26 -1.00 32.36
CA LEU A 419 13.30 -0.16 31.17
C LEU A 419 12.20 -0.53 30.18
N ILE A 420 11.98 -1.81 29.86
CA ILE A 420 10.90 -2.28 28.97
C ILE A 420 9.51 -1.86 29.49
N GLN A 421 9.28 -1.98 30.79
CA GLN A 421 8.02 -1.55 31.40
C GLN A 421 7.80 -0.04 31.28
N LEU A 422 8.84 0.77 31.51
CA LEU A 422 8.79 2.22 31.35
C LEU A 422 8.59 2.64 29.89
N ILE A 423 9.28 1.98 28.95
CA ILE A 423 9.15 2.17 27.50
C ILE A 423 7.71 1.94 27.02
N SER A 424 6.98 1.00 27.62
CA SER A 424 5.57 0.79 27.28
C SER A 424 4.70 2.05 27.49
N LYS A 425 5.04 2.89 28.48
CA LYS A 425 4.32 4.12 28.89
C LYS A 425 4.69 5.38 28.11
N MET A 426 5.86 5.38 27.46
CA MET A 426 6.40 6.51 26.69
C MET A 426 5.52 6.92 25.50
N ARG A 427 5.56 8.20 25.13
CA ARG A 427 4.98 8.74 23.88
C ARG A 427 6.04 9.53 23.11
N ALA A 428 6.02 9.48 21.78
CA ALA A 428 7.04 10.08 20.93
C ALA A 428 6.46 11.27 20.14
N GLU A 429 7.15 12.42 20.22
CA GLU A 429 6.74 13.66 19.56
C GLU A 429 7.88 14.28 18.75
N TYR A 430 7.50 15.00 17.69
CA TYR A 430 8.43 15.68 16.78
C TYR A 430 8.22 17.19 16.86
N TYR A 431 9.29 17.92 17.17
CA TYR A 431 9.28 19.37 17.27
C TYR A 431 10.07 20.02 16.13
N PRO A 432 9.48 21.00 15.41
CA PRO A 432 10.19 21.75 14.38
C PRO A 432 11.23 22.69 15.03
N PRO A 433 12.22 23.19 14.27
CA PRO A 433 13.18 24.15 14.79
C PRO A 433 12.50 25.46 15.23
N LYS A 434 13.11 26.13 16.22
CA LYS A 434 12.69 27.39 16.85
C LYS A 434 11.36 27.35 17.60
N VAL A 435 10.84 26.17 17.94
CA VAL A 435 9.71 26.01 18.86
C VAL A 435 10.20 25.84 20.29
N ASP A 436 9.56 26.55 21.21
CA ASP A 436 9.77 26.41 22.65
C ASP A 436 9.01 25.15 23.13
N ILE A 437 9.73 24.17 23.67
CA ILE A 437 9.19 22.89 24.17
C ILE A 437 8.81 22.99 25.65
N ILE A 438 9.64 23.70 26.43
CA ILE A 438 9.43 23.94 27.86
C ILE A 438 9.47 25.45 28.10
N ILE A 439 8.47 25.98 28.79
CA ILE A 439 8.39 27.40 29.18
C ILE A 439 8.98 27.55 30.59
N GLN A 440 9.81 28.57 30.79
CA GLN A 440 10.37 28.89 32.11
C GLN A 440 9.25 29.31 33.08
N ASN A 441 9.33 28.84 34.32
CA ASN A 441 8.34 28.99 35.39
C ASN A 441 6.99 28.29 35.13
N GLU A 442 6.90 27.38 34.15
CA GLU A 442 5.73 26.52 33.96
C GLU A 442 5.73 25.34 34.94
N ILE A 443 4.55 24.85 35.32
CA ILE A 443 4.40 23.66 36.18
C ILE A 443 4.74 22.40 35.36
N PRO A 444 5.65 21.53 35.83
CA PRO A 444 6.14 20.38 35.08
C PRO A 444 5.11 19.25 34.98
N THR A 445 4.52 19.05 33.79
CA THR A 445 3.61 17.91 33.54
C THR A 445 4.33 16.69 32.97
N TYR A 446 5.42 16.91 32.22
CA TYR A 446 6.21 15.89 31.52
C TYR A 446 7.70 16.21 31.65
N PHE A 447 8.53 15.18 31.58
CA PHE A 447 9.94 15.33 31.19
C PHE A 447 10.18 14.65 29.84
N TYR A 448 11.26 15.05 29.18
CA TYR A 448 11.58 14.69 27.80
C TYR A 448 12.97 14.05 27.72
N ILE A 449 13.09 13.02 26.90
CA ILE A 449 14.35 12.35 26.53
C ILE A 449 14.56 12.57 25.03
N ILE A 450 15.72 13.06 24.63
CA ILE A 450 15.99 13.39 23.24
C ILE A 450 16.43 12.11 22.50
N VAL A 451 15.65 11.69 21.50
CA VAL A 451 15.99 10.54 20.65
C VAL A 451 16.89 10.98 19.50
N SER A 452 16.55 12.10 18.87
CA SER A 452 17.37 12.72 17.83
C SER A 452 17.11 14.22 17.74
N GLY A 453 18.08 14.98 17.24
CA GLY A 453 18.01 16.44 17.13
C GLY A 453 18.88 17.16 18.15
N GLN A 454 18.58 18.43 18.40
CA GLN A 454 19.34 19.33 19.29
C GLN A 454 18.40 20.35 19.92
N LEU A 455 18.48 20.50 21.25
CA LEU A 455 17.69 21.48 22.02
C LEU A 455 18.62 22.49 22.71
N ASP A 456 18.24 23.75 22.70
CA ASP A 456 18.92 24.86 23.36
C ASP A 456 18.25 25.14 24.72
N VAL A 457 19.01 25.09 25.81
CA VAL A 457 18.56 25.49 27.16
C VAL A 457 18.84 26.98 27.35
N LEU A 458 17.77 27.74 27.55
CA LEU A 458 17.77 29.20 27.62
C LEU A 458 17.29 29.65 29.01
N THR A 459 17.82 30.77 29.50
CA THR A 459 17.23 31.51 30.63
C THR A 459 16.78 32.89 30.16
N CYS A 460 15.58 33.30 30.56
CA CYS A 460 15.15 34.69 30.44
C CYS A 460 15.56 35.45 31.70
N LYS A 461 16.50 36.39 31.58
CA LYS A 461 16.79 37.39 32.62
C LYS A 461 16.58 38.79 32.03
N ASN A 462 15.80 39.63 32.71
CA ASN A 462 15.47 41.00 32.30
C ASN A 462 14.98 41.12 30.83
N GLY A 463 14.20 40.14 30.36
CA GLY A 463 13.68 40.09 28.98
C GLY A 463 14.68 39.65 27.90
N THR A 464 15.94 39.36 28.25
CA THR A 464 16.93 38.81 27.32
C THR A 464 17.05 37.29 27.48
N GLU A 465 17.02 36.56 26.37
CA GLU A 465 17.25 35.12 26.31
C GLU A 465 18.77 34.85 26.24
N LYS A 466 19.33 34.16 27.25
CA LYS A 466 20.74 33.72 27.27
C LYS A 466 20.82 32.19 27.15
N LEU A 467 21.63 31.70 26.22
CA LEU A 467 21.98 30.28 26.09
C LEU A 467 22.83 29.82 27.28
N LEU A 468 22.46 28.69 27.87
CA LEU A 468 23.16 28.05 28.99
C LEU A 468 23.83 26.74 28.58
N ALA A 469 23.12 25.90 27.83
CA ALA A 469 23.61 24.59 27.38
C ALA A 469 22.93 24.17 26.07
N GLU A 470 23.58 23.28 25.33
CA GLU A 470 23.02 22.57 24.18
C GLU A 470 22.86 21.10 24.56
N LEU A 471 21.67 20.53 24.36
CA LEU A 471 21.33 19.13 24.64
C LEU A 471 21.27 18.35 23.32
N GLN A 472 21.79 17.12 23.33
CA GLN A 472 21.90 16.22 22.19
C GLN A 472 21.11 14.92 22.42
N ALA A 473 21.28 13.92 21.56
CA ALA A 473 20.62 12.63 21.73
C ALA A 473 21.06 11.94 23.04
N ALA A 474 20.11 11.24 23.69
CA ALA A 474 20.18 10.68 25.05
C ALA A 474 20.28 11.69 26.21
N ASP A 475 20.45 13.00 25.95
CA ASP A 475 20.23 14.01 26.99
C ASP A 475 18.72 14.16 27.30
N MET A 476 18.44 14.76 28.45
CA MET A 476 17.06 14.95 28.94
C MET A 476 16.76 16.42 29.22
N ALA A 477 15.48 16.75 29.24
CA ALA A 477 14.99 18.08 29.55
C ALA A 477 13.71 18.04 30.40
N GLY A 478 13.64 18.95 31.37
CA GLY A 478 12.46 19.17 32.22
C GLY A 478 12.34 18.21 33.41
N GLU A 479 13.27 17.28 33.57
CA GLU A 479 13.31 16.32 34.67
C GLU A 479 13.53 17.00 36.02
N ILE A 480 14.37 18.04 36.12
CA ILE A 480 14.58 18.78 37.39
C ILE A 480 13.27 19.34 37.93
N GLY A 481 12.45 19.97 37.08
CA GLY A 481 11.13 20.46 37.49
C GLY A 481 10.26 19.32 38.00
N MET A 482 10.15 18.24 37.22
CA MET A 482 9.29 17.09 37.51
C MET A 482 9.71 16.33 38.79
N LEU A 483 11.01 16.10 38.99
CA LEU A 483 11.57 15.35 40.13
C LEU A 483 11.39 16.08 41.47
N PHE A 484 11.63 17.40 41.48
CA PHE A 484 11.57 18.21 42.70
C PHE A 484 10.24 18.96 42.88
N ASN A 485 9.26 18.69 42.00
CA ASN A 485 7.96 19.36 41.96
C ASN A 485 8.05 20.91 41.97
N ILE A 486 9.04 21.46 41.24
CA ILE A 486 9.29 22.91 41.13
C ILE A 486 8.92 23.44 39.73
N PRO A 487 8.57 24.74 39.60
CA PRO A 487 8.43 25.38 38.30
C PRO A 487 9.70 25.24 37.46
N GLN A 488 9.55 25.05 36.16
CA GLN A 488 10.68 24.77 35.26
C GLN A 488 11.72 25.90 35.30
N PRO A 489 12.97 25.63 35.75
CA PRO A 489 13.96 26.69 36.01
C PRO A 489 14.48 27.35 34.73
N PHE A 490 14.38 26.64 33.60
CA PHE A 490 14.89 27.06 32.30
C PHE A 490 13.83 26.87 31.22
N LYS A 491 13.99 27.64 30.14
CA LYS A 491 13.24 27.52 28.90
C LYS A 491 14.01 26.57 27.97
N VAL A 492 13.32 25.68 27.26
CA VAL A 492 13.99 24.76 26.31
C VAL A 492 13.42 24.96 24.92
N ARG A 493 14.29 25.24 23.94
CA ARG A 493 13.92 25.52 22.55
C ARG A 493 14.53 24.49 21.60
N SER A 494 13.74 23.97 20.68
CA SER A 494 14.22 23.14 19.58
C SER A 494 15.12 23.94 18.64
N ARG A 495 16.36 23.49 18.37
CA ARG A 495 17.28 24.16 17.42
C ARG A 495 17.15 23.60 16.00
N ARG A 496 16.97 22.30 15.89
CA ARG A 496 16.77 21.52 14.65
C ARG A 496 15.51 20.67 14.78
N LEU A 497 15.03 20.06 13.70
CA LEU A 497 14.00 19.02 13.81
C LEU A 497 14.45 17.99 14.84
N SER A 498 13.67 17.83 15.91
CA SER A 498 14.04 16.99 17.05
C SER A 498 12.91 16.02 17.38
N GLN A 499 13.25 14.76 17.55
CA GLN A 499 12.38 13.72 18.06
C GLN A 499 12.66 13.55 19.56
N VAL A 500 11.63 13.71 20.37
CA VAL A 500 11.70 13.53 21.82
C VAL A 500 10.68 12.49 22.27
N VAL A 501 11.01 11.77 23.32
CA VAL A 501 10.09 10.89 24.02
C VAL A 501 9.72 11.54 25.33
N LYS A 502 8.42 11.61 25.64
CA LYS A 502 7.90 12.17 26.88
C LYS A 502 7.26 11.13 27.79
N ILE A 503 7.37 11.38 29.09
CA ILE A 503 6.72 10.61 30.15
C ILE A 503 6.02 11.61 31.08
N SER A 504 4.76 11.34 31.45
CA SER A 504 4.05 12.18 32.43
C SER A 504 4.49 11.84 33.85
N HIS A 505 4.44 12.84 34.72
CA HIS A 505 4.67 12.65 36.16
C HIS A 505 3.76 11.55 36.75
N GLU A 506 2.48 11.52 36.35
CA GLU A 506 1.52 10.48 36.76
C GLU A 506 1.92 9.06 36.31
N HIS A 507 2.38 8.90 35.06
CA HIS A 507 2.80 7.59 34.58
C HIS A 507 4.10 7.12 35.24
N LEU A 508 5.04 8.03 35.54
CA LEU A 508 6.27 7.70 36.25
C LEU A 508 5.99 7.35 37.72
N THR A 509 5.24 8.17 38.45
CA THR A 509 4.87 7.90 39.86
C THR A 509 4.07 6.60 39.99
N GLY A 510 3.09 6.37 39.12
CA GLY A 510 2.34 5.11 39.08
C GLY A 510 3.20 3.89 38.74
N PHE A 511 4.23 4.06 37.90
CA PHE A 511 5.21 3.02 37.62
C PHE A 511 6.11 2.73 38.82
N LEU A 512 6.71 3.75 39.44
CA LEU A 512 7.59 3.60 40.61
C LEU A 512 6.86 2.94 41.79
N ARG A 513 5.58 3.28 42.03
CA ARG A 513 4.73 2.61 43.03
C ARG A 513 4.45 1.14 42.74
N SER A 514 4.61 0.68 41.50
CA SER A 514 4.40 -0.71 41.10
C SER A 514 5.67 -1.58 41.16
N LEU A 515 6.84 -0.97 41.35
CA LEU A 515 8.10 -1.67 41.51
C LEU A 515 8.26 -2.25 42.93
N LYS A 516 8.98 -3.37 43.04
CA LYS A 516 9.40 -3.91 44.33
C LYS A 516 10.42 -2.97 45.00
N PRO A 517 10.48 -2.91 46.35
CA PRO A 517 11.45 -2.07 47.05
C PRO A 517 12.91 -2.42 46.73
N GLU A 518 13.21 -3.68 46.42
CA GLU A 518 14.52 -4.16 45.95
C GLU A 518 14.96 -3.45 44.65
N ILE A 519 14.03 -3.35 43.68
CA ILE A 519 14.25 -2.75 42.36
C ILE A 519 14.24 -1.21 42.47
N LEU A 520 13.54 -0.67 43.46
CA LEU A 520 13.53 0.77 43.75
C LEU A 520 14.92 1.31 44.13
N GLU A 521 15.84 0.44 44.58
CA GLU A 521 17.22 0.82 44.89
C GLU A 521 18.09 1.01 43.62
N GLU A 522 17.69 0.44 42.48
CA GLU A 522 18.32 0.69 41.17
C GLU A 522 18.06 2.13 40.67
N LEU A 523 17.04 2.80 41.21
CA LEU A 523 16.57 4.11 40.77
C LEU A 523 16.81 5.16 41.88
N PRO A 524 17.99 5.81 41.95
CA PRO A 524 18.34 6.69 43.07
C PRO A 524 17.38 7.87 43.26
N PHE A 525 16.71 8.32 42.20
CA PHE A 525 15.71 9.40 42.25
C PHE A 525 14.33 8.94 42.76
N ALA A 526 14.05 7.63 42.79
CA ALA A 526 12.70 7.12 43.07
C ALA A 526 12.28 7.31 44.53
N LYS A 527 13.24 7.25 45.47
CA LYS A 527 12.98 7.50 46.89
C LYS A 527 12.53 8.94 47.15
N GLU A 528 13.09 9.93 46.44
CA GLU A 528 12.75 11.34 46.64
C GLU A 528 11.34 11.68 46.07
N ILE A 529 11.02 11.23 44.85
CA ILE A 529 9.66 11.35 44.26
C ILE A 529 8.60 10.74 45.19
N LEU A 530 8.87 9.57 45.77
CA LEU A 530 7.93 8.89 46.65
C LEU A 530 7.82 9.58 48.02
N SER A 531 8.92 10.14 48.57
CA SER A 531 8.89 10.86 49.85
C SER A 531 8.16 12.20 49.80
N ASP A 532 8.27 12.94 48.69
CA ASP A 532 7.61 14.24 48.51
C ASP A 532 6.07 14.10 48.43
N MET A 533 5.57 12.87 48.21
CA MET A 533 4.14 12.52 48.28
C MET A 533 3.69 11.98 49.64
N THR A 534 4.60 11.61 50.55
CA THR A 534 4.25 11.10 51.89
C THR A 534 4.43 12.14 53.00
N ASP A 535 5.32 13.11 52.82
CA ASP A 535 5.62 14.12 53.84
C ASP A 535 5.59 15.56 53.32
N GLU A 536 4.55 16.30 53.70
CA GLU A 536 4.43 17.76 53.51
C GLU A 536 5.49 18.58 54.31
N LYS A 537 6.47 17.92 54.94
CA LYS A 537 7.44 18.50 55.88
C LYS A 537 8.91 18.10 55.69
N ALA A 538 9.25 17.23 54.73
CA ALA A 538 10.63 16.72 54.55
C ALA A 538 11.55 17.63 53.67
N LEU A 539 11.19 18.90 53.47
CA LEU A 539 11.65 19.72 52.34
C LEU A 539 13.14 20.15 52.32
N VAL A 540 13.92 19.89 53.37
CA VAL A 540 15.26 20.52 53.58
C VAL A 540 16.43 19.53 53.63
N ALA A 541 16.20 18.25 53.99
CA ALA A 541 17.30 17.30 54.22
C ALA A 541 17.75 16.51 52.96
N GLY A 542 16.83 16.17 52.05
CA GLY A 542 17.14 15.34 50.86
C GLY A 542 17.89 16.08 49.75
N LYS A 543 17.49 17.33 49.47
CA LYS A 543 17.89 18.13 48.29
C LYS A 543 19.40 18.34 48.13
N GLY A 544 20.18 18.26 49.21
CA GLY A 544 21.63 18.39 49.16
C GLY A 544 22.35 17.18 48.52
N SER A 545 21.80 15.97 48.64
CA SER A 545 22.46 14.75 48.18
C SER A 545 22.35 14.56 46.66
N LEU A 546 21.15 14.74 46.10
CA LEU A 546 20.90 14.54 44.66
C LEU A 546 21.46 15.65 43.77
N LEU A 547 21.70 16.84 44.32
CA LEU A 547 22.53 17.87 43.66
C LEU A 547 23.92 17.34 43.29
N SER A 548 24.52 16.46 44.09
CA SER A 548 25.83 15.85 43.75
C SER A 548 25.76 14.77 42.66
N ILE A 549 24.57 14.17 42.43
CA ILE A 549 24.36 13.04 41.52
C ILE A 549 23.87 13.52 40.13
N ILE A 550 23.07 14.59 40.08
CA ILE A 550 22.55 15.17 38.83
C ILE A 550 23.61 16.05 38.11
N LEU A 551 24.66 16.48 38.81
CA LEU A 551 25.71 17.34 38.27
C LEU A 551 26.68 16.59 37.32
N SER A 552 26.23 16.43 36.06
CA SER A 552 27.13 16.34 34.91
C SER A 552 28.18 17.47 34.95
N PRO A 553 29.45 17.25 34.55
CA PRO A 553 30.48 18.29 34.54
C PRO A 553 30.08 19.53 33.71
N VAL A 554 29.11 19.41 32.79
CA VAL A 554 28.54 20.54 32.03
C VAL A 554 27.64 21.43 32.89
N LEU A 555 26.88 20.87 33.84
CA LEU A 555 26.00 21.64 34.74
C LEU A 555 26.72 22.25 35.95
N VAL A 556 27.87 21.70 36.38
CA VAL A 556 28.65 22.28 37.49
C VAL A 556 29.01 23.74 37.18
N SER A 557 29.44 24.02 35.95
CA SER A 557 29.73 25.38 35.48
C SER A 557 28.51 26.30 35.39
N VAL A 558 27.28 25.77 35.36
CA VAL A 558 26.04 26.57 35.31
C VAL A 558 25.49 26.84 36.70
N VAL A 559 25.48 25.84 37.60
CA VAL A 559 24.99 25.98 38.97
C VAL A 559 25.93 26.86 39.81
N VAL A 560 27.25 26.71 39.66
CA VAL A 560 28.24 27.57 40.34
C VAL A 560 28.18 29.03 39.86
N VAL A 561 27.72 29.28 38.63
CA VAL A 561 27.54 30.64 38.05
C VAL A 561 26.12 31.21 38.32
N ILE A 562 25.28 30.49 39.07
CA ILE A 562 23.98 30.96 39.56
C ILE A 562 23.98 31.17 41.08
N LEU A 563 24.89 30.51 41.81
CA LEU A 563 25.11 30.69 43.25
C LEU A 563 26.20 31.73 43.60
N ALA A 564 26.77 32.40 42.58
CA ALA A 564 27.67 33.55 42.69
C ALA A 564 27.13 34.71 41.83
#